data_AF-A0A496PTY1-F1
#
_entry.id   AF-A0A496PTY1-F1
#
_cell.length_a   1.000
_cell.length_b   1.000
_cell.length_c   1.000
_cell.angle_alpha   90.00
_cell.angle_beta   90.00
_cell.angle_gamma   90.00
#
_symmetry.space_group_name_H-M   'P 1'
#
loop_
_entity.id
_entity.type
_entity.pdbx_description
1 polymer ?
#
loop_
_entity_poly.entity_id
_entity_poly.type
_entity_poly.pdbx_seq_one_letter_code
_entity_poly.pdbx_strand_id
1 'polypeptide(L)'
;MKIIRILIALLLTLVLLYVARMNSRGRPEHYSYNENGYTFEIVTVPKIIEHTRDKLPITITGPFEPGLKAVFRQTRFEQDENTNPARYSTARLSVEDSATGLFYAYVTAGDKGGKTWYYFEIRDNIGALRASFKMPDGKPFLLKYFGEVPTIALFFHIFFMFVTVFFVVLGALYGFNLVRGQPDSRPFAIAFFIAVISAFLGCYPFGFMMNHYAFGTIWEGVPFGTDATDNKTQMLFVYLVFVVLASIGSLTRGKIGKDIFSNRTLGWLGIGSFFLLLGIYLIPHSIQFSPGFTKAVCWSWILFITMLYLWGLYRTQRKGRRTRNRRIKISEE
;
A
#
# COMPACT_ATOMS: atom_id res chain seq x y z
N MET A 1 -11.77 32.58 -7.03
CA MET A 1 -12.12 31.14 -7.05
C MET A 1 -10.94 30.17 -7.26
N LYS A 2 -9.97 30.44 -8.16
CA LYS A 2 -8.84 29.52 -8.40
C LYS A 2 -7.99 29.24 -7.15
N ILE A 3 -7.64 30.29 -6.39
CA ILE A 3 -6.86 30.18 -5.14
C ILE A 3 -7.59 29.31 -4.10
N ILE A 4 -8.89 29.54 -3.91
CA ILE A 4 -9.72 28.75 -2.98
C ILE A 4 -9.67 27.25 -3.34
N ARG A 5 -9.73 26.89 -4.63
CA ARG A 5 -9.62 25.48 -5.06
C ARG A 5 -8.27 24.88 -4.73
N ILE A 6 -7.19 25.63 -4.93
CA ILE A 6 -5.83 25.17 -4.58
C ILE A 6 -5.72 24.95 -3.07
N LEU A 7 -6.25 25.87 -2.26
CA LEU A 7 -6.26 25.74 -0.81
C LEU A 7 -7.09 24.53 -0.35
N ILE A 8 -8.27 24.31 -0.93
CA ILE A 8 -9.10 23.13 -0.64
C ILE A 8 -8.38 21.85 -1.05
N ALA A 9 -7.76 21.82 -2.24
CA ALA A 9 -7.01 20.66 -2.70
C ALA A 9 -5.83 20.34 -1.78
N LEU A 10 -5.11 21.37 -1.32
CA LEU A 10 -4.02 21.23 -0.36
C LEU A 10 -4.52 20.66 0.97
N LEU A 11 -5.59 21.24 1.53
CA LEU A 11 -6.19 20.78 2.79
C LEU A 11 -6.61 19.30 2.70
N LEU A 12 -7.36 18.93 1.66
CA LEU A 12 -7.80 17.55 1.45
C LEU A 12 -6.64 16.59 1.23
N THR A 13 -5.57 17.03 0.55
CA THR A 13 -4.34 16.24 0.38
C THR A 13 -3.69 15.95 1.72
N LEU A 14 -3.54 16.96 2.57
CA LEU A 14 -2.96 16.79 3.91
C LEU A 14 -3.80 15.84 4.77
N VAL A 15 -5.13 15.97 4.72
CA VAL A 15 -6.04 15.06 5.42
C VAL A 15 -5.89 13.62 4.92
N LEU A 16 -5.90 13.40 3.60
CA LEU A 16 -5.74 12.06 3.02
C LEU A 16 -4.39 11.43 3.37
N LEU A 17 -3.30 12.19 3.30
CA LEU A 17 -1.98 11.70 3.67
C LEU A 17 -1.86 11.42 5.17
N TYR A 18 -2.52 12.22 6.01
CA TYR A 18 -2.62 11.94 7.44
C TYR A 18 -3.36 10.63 7.71
N VAL A 19 -4.51 10.41 7.05
CA VAL A 19 -5.26 9.14 7.14
C VAL A 19 -4.40 7.96 6.66
N ALA A 20 -3.70 8.11 5.53
CA ALA A 20 -2.76 7.09 5.04
C ALA A 20 -1.71 6.72 6.10
N ARG A 21 -1.11 7.74 6.72
CA ARG A 21 -0.09 7.56 7.76
C ARG A 21 -0.67 6.86 8.99
N MET A 22 -1.91 7.17 9.38
CA MET A 22 -2.59 6.54 10.50
C MET A 22 -2.98 5.08 10.21
N ASN A 23 -3.31 4.76 8.96
CA ASN A 23 -3.63 3.41 8.50
C ASN A 23 -2.40 2.53 8.20
N SER A 24 -1.19 3.07 8.35
CA SER A 24 0.05 2.31 8.14
C SER A 24 0.26 1.29 9.26
N ARG A 25 0.19 -0.01 8.91
CA ARG A 25 0.52 -1.13 9.81
C ARG A 25 2.02 -1.42 9.75
N GLY A 26 2.61 -1.75 10.90
CA GLY A 26 4.06 -1.84 11.10
C GLY A 26 4.58 -0.88 12.17
N ARG A 27 3.69 -0.42 13.05
CA ARG A 27 4.06 0.24 14.30
C ARG A 27 4.24 -0.85 15.38
N PRO A 28 5.07 -0.60 16.39
CA PRO A 28 5.10 -1.43 17.58
C PRO A 28 3.72 -1.50 18.21
N GLU A 29 3.27 -2.71 18.55
CA GLU A 29 1.98 -2.98 19.19
C GLU A 29 2.23 -3.66 20.54
N HIS A 30 1.47 -3.24 21.54
CA HIS A 30 1.54 -3.82 22.88
C HIS A 30 0.62 -5.04 22.97
N TYR A 31 1.17 -6.15 23.43
CA TYR A 31 0.42 -7.36 23.74
C TYR A 31 0.70 -7.77 25.18
N SER A 32 -0.36 -8.12 25.89
CA SER A 32 -0.30 -8.70 27.23
C SER A 32 -1.07 -10.03 27.23
N TYR A 33 -0.51 -11.06 27.84
CA TYR A 33 -1.10 -12.38 27.90
C TYR A 33 -0.81 -13.07 29.22
N ASN A 34 -1.84 -13.68 29.79
CA ASN A 34 -1.78 -14.35 31.08
C ASN A 34 -2.09 -15.83 30.89
N GLU A 35 -1.19 -16.70 31.34
CA GLU A 35 -1.37 -18.15 31.30
C GLU A 35 -0.69 -18.81 32.49
N ASN A 36 -1.42 -19.69 33.19
CA ASN A 36 -0.89 -20.48 34.31
C ASN A 36 -0.17 -19.65 35.39
N GLY A 37 -0.64 -18.43 35.65
CA GLY A 37 -0.06 -17.51 36.64
C GLY A 37 1.16 -16.72 36.15
N TYR A 38 1.54 -16.86 34.88
CA TYR A 38 2.56 -16.03 34.23
C TYR A 38 1.91 -14.96 33.37
N THR A 39 2.41 -13.74 33.47
CA THR A 39 2.04 -12.60 32.66
C THR A 39 3.19 -12.25 31.73
N PHE A 40 2.92 -12.22 30.44
CA PHE A 40 3.85 -11.80 29.39
C PHE A 40 3.41 -10.45 28.86
N GLU A 41 4.32 -9.49 28.79
CA GLU A 41 4.08 -8.19 28.16
C GLU A 41 5.19 -7.89 27.15
N ILE A 42 4.79 -7.56 25.93
CA ILE A 42 5.71 -7.20 24.85
C ILE A 42 5.20 -5.99 24.09
N VAL A 43 6.15 -5.15 23.69
CA VAL A 43 5.96 -4.21 22.59
C VAL A 43 6.66 -4.79 21.37
N THR A 44 5.91 -5.17 20.34
CA THR A 44 6.47 -5.89 19.20
C THR A 44 7.50 -5.05 18.46
N VAL A 45 8.55 -5.71 17.97
CA VAL A 45 9.52 -5.11 17.05
C VAL A 45 9.17 -5.62 15.64
N PRO A 46 8.45 -4.83 14.83
CA PRO A 46 7.94 -5.33 13.54
C PRO A 46 9.03 -5.45 12.47
N LYS A 47 10.14 -4.71 12.62
CA LYS A 47 11.19 -4.58 11.61
C LYS A 47 12.57 -4.38 12.24
N ILE A 48 13.60 -5.05 11.69
CA ILE A 48 15.02 -4.88 12.05
C ILE A 48 15.84 -4.70 10.76
N ILE A 49 16.93 -3.92 10.82
CA ILE A 49 17.82 -3.65 9.69
C ILE A 49 18.61 -4.92 9.33
N GLU A 50 18.78 -5.22 8.04
CA GLU A 50 19.56 -6.37 7.56
C GLU A 50 20.98 -6.41 8.16
N HIS A 51 21.48 -7.63 8.42
CA HIS A 51 22.81 -7.87 9.02
C HIS A 51 23.07 -7.20 10.38
N THR A 52 22.04 -6.68 11.05
CA THR A 52 22.16 -6.17 12.41
C THR A 52 21.72 -7.20 13.45
N ARG A 53 22.19 -7.01 14.68
CA ARG A 53 21.76 -7.79 15.83
C ARG A 53 21.03 -6.88 16.77
N ASP A 54 19.76 -7.18 17.05
CA ASP A 54 18.92 -6.34 17.90
C ASP A 54 18.33 -7.13 19.07
N LYS A 55 17.89 -6.41 20.09
CA LYS A 55 17.24 -6.96 21.27
C LYS A 55 15.72 -6.98 21.07
N LEU A 56 15.11 -8.11 21.38
CA LEU A 56 13.67 -8.25 21.56
C LEU A 56 13.36 -8.28 23.06
N PRO A 57 12.98 -7.15 23.68
CA PRO A 57 12.62 -7.12 25.08
C PRO A 57 11.25 -7.77 25.32
N ILE A 58 11.11 -8.42 26.46
CA ILE A 58 9.86 -8.97 26.96
C ILE A 58 9.84 -8.92 28.48
N THR A 59 8.75 -8.43 29.05
CA THR A 59 8.52 -8.51 30.48
C THR A 59 7.76 -9.78 30.79
N ILE A 60 8.29 -10.60 31.69
CA ILE A 60 7.65 -11.83 32.14
C ILE A 60 7.59 -11.76 33.66
N THR A 61 6.38 -11.78 34.21
CA THR A 61 6.15 -11.82 35.66
C THR A 61 5.37 -13.08 36.02
N GLY A 62 5.61 -13.63 37.20
CA GLY A 62 4.98 -14.88 37.63
C GLY A 62 5.83 -15.62 38.67
N PRO A 63 5.40 -16.82 39.09
CA PRO A 63 6.12 -17.63 40.05
C PRO A 63 7.39 -18.23 39.40
N PHE A 64 8.49 -17.49 39.40
CA PHE A 64 9.79 -18.01 38.97
C PHE A 64 10.38 -18.94 40.04
N GLU A 65 9.91 -20.17 40.07
CA GLU A 65 10.53 -21.25 40.85
C GLU A 65 11.96 -21.55 40.36
N PRO A 66 12.87 -21.98 41.25
CA PRO A 66 14.21 -22.40 40.87
C PRO A 66 14.17 -23.52 39.82
N GLY A 67 14.66 -23.23 38.61
CA GLY A 67 14.71 -24.19 37.51
C GLY A 67 13.78 -23.91 36.34
N LEU A 68 12.90 -22.91 36.43
CA LEU A 68 12.17 -22.42 35.27
C LEU A 68 13.11 -21.65 34.34
N LYS A 69 12.95 -21.88 33.04
CA LYS A 69 13.74 -21.26 31.98
C LYS A 69 12.79 -20.58 31.02
N ALA A 70 12.95 -19.28 30.90
CA ALA A 70 12.29 -18.48 29.87
C ALA A 70 13.05 -18.68 28.53
N VAL A 71 12.29 -18.98 27.49
CA VAL A 71 12.81 -19.46 26.22
C VAL A 71 12.18 -18.67 25.07
N PHE A 72 13.02 -18.32 24.11
CA PHE A 72 12.66 -17.71 22.86
C PHE A 72 12.71 -18.76 21.74
N ARG A 73 11.62 -18.88 20.99
CA ARG A 73 11.50 -19.79 19.85
C ARG A 73 11.44 -18.98 18.58
N GLN A 74 12.29 -19.28 17.60
CA GLN A 74 12.26 -18.61 16.30
C GLN A 74 12.50 -19.56 15.12
N THR A 75 11.95 -19.20 13.97
CA THR A 75 12.18 -19.90 12.70
C THR A 75 13.66 -19.97 12.34
N ARG A 76 14.06 -21.11 11.77
CA ARG A 76 15.34 -21.29 11.06
C ARG A 76 15.18 -20.92 9.59
N PHE A 77 16.30 -20.94 8.86
CA PHE A 77 16.30 -20.89 7.40
C PHE A 77 15.30 -21.91 6.82
N GLU A 78 14.52 -21.50 5.82
CA GLU A 78 13.43 -22.26 5.17
C GLU A 78 12.18 -22.58 6.01
N GLN A 79 12.10 -22.11 7.27
CA GLN A 79 10.87 -22.23 8.07
C GLN A 79 9.97 -21.00 7.91
N ASP A 80 8.67 -21.24 7.96
CA ASP A 80 7.63 -20.22 7.75
C ASP A 80 6.56 -20.24 8.87
N GLU A 81 5.49 -19.45 8.68
CA GLU A 81 4.34 -19.40 9.60
C GLU A 81 3.58 -20.72 9.75
N ASN A 82 3.68 -21.61 8.77
CA ASN A 82 2.95 -22.89 8.74
C ASN A 82 3.80 -24.04 9.29
N THR A 83 5.10 -23.83 9.40
CA THR A 83 6.02 -24.80 9.99
C THR A 83 5.61 -25.05 11.44
N ASN A 84 5.46 -26.32 11.82
CA ASN A 84 5.11 -26.70 13.18
C ASN A 84 6.00 -25.93 14.19
N PRO A 85 5.41 -25.09 15.07
CA PRO A 85 6.17 -24.23 15.99
C PRO A 85 7.16 -25.01 16.87
N ALA A 86 6.90 -26.30 17.14
CA ALA A 86 7.82 -27.14 17.89
C ALA A 86 9.18 -27.36 17.20
N ARG A 87 9.25 -27.18 15.87
CA ARG A 87 10.49 -27.29 15.06
C ARG A 87 11.32 -26.00 15.06
N TYR A 88 10.83 -24.93 15.69
CA TYR A 88 11.55 -23.67 15.77
C TYR A 88 12.82 -23.85 16.61
N SER A 89 13.86 -23.12 16.26
CA SER A 89 15.07 -23.04 17.06
C SER A 89 14.78 -22.47 18.43
N THR A 90 15.54 -22.92 19.42
CA THR A 90 15.35 -22.57 20.83
C THR A 90 16.55 -21.78 21.30
N ALA A 91 16.33 -20.58 21.82
CA ALA A 91 17.33 -19.81 22.54
C ALA A 91 16.84 -19.50 23.94
N ARG A 92 17.76 -19.42 24.92
CA ARG A 92 17.41 -18.97 26.26
C ARG A 92 17.27 -17.45 26.25
N LEU A 93 16.27 -16.96 26.97
CA LEU A 93 16.16 -15.54 27.25
C LEU A 93 17.25 -15.13 28.24
N SER A 94 17.86 -13.99 27.99
CA SER A 94 18.80 -13.34 28.91
C SER A 94 18.01 -12.43 29.85
N VAL A 95 18.42 -12.36 31.11
CA VAL A 95 17.86 -11.42 32.09
C VAL A 95 18.48 -10.05 31.86
N GLU A 96 17.65 -9.01 31.73
CA GLU A 96 18.11 -7.61 31.73
C GLU A 96 17.91 -6.97 33.09
N ASP A 97 16.74 -7.17 33.69
CA ASP A 97 16.43 -6.72 35.05
C ASP A 97 15.54 -7.75 35.76
N SER A 98 16.08 -8.39 36.79
CA SER A 98 15.37 -9.39 37.59
C SER A 98 14.29 -8.79 38.49
N ALA A 99 14.37 -7.50 38.85
CA ALA A 99 13.39 -6.88 39.74
C ALA A 99 12.05 -6.62 39.03
N THR A 100 12.12 -6.24 37.75
CA THR A 100 10.94 -6.01 36.90
C THR A 100 10.51 -7.24 36.12
N GLY A 101 11.33 -8.31 36.09
CA GLY A 101 11.10 -9.47 35.23
C GLY A 101 11.36 -9.16 33.76
N LEU A 102 12.26 -8.23 33.46
CA LEU A 102 12.62 -7.86 32.09
C LEU A 102 13.66 -8.84 31.54
N PHE A 103 13.28 -9.49 30.45
CA PHE A 103 14.12 -10.41 29.69
C PHE A 103 14.30 -9.90 28.27
N TYR A 104 15.29 -10.44 27.57
CA TYR A 104 15.47 -10.18 26.16
C TYR A 104 16.03 -11.38 25.41
N ALA A 105 15.71 -11.45 24.12
CA ALA A 105 16.36 -12.32 23.16
C ALA A 105 17.17 -11.47 22.17
N TYR A 106 18.32 -11.98 21.73
CA TYR A 106 18.97 -11.42 20.55
C TYR A 106 18.43 -12.08 19.30
N VAL A 107 18.08 -11.26 18.31
CA VAL A 107 17.81 -11.72 16.96
C VAL A 107 18.83 -11.11 16.01
N THR A 108 19.44 -11.97 15.20
CA THR A 108 20.33 -11.55 14.12
C THR A 108 19.52 -11.53 12.84
N ALA A 109 19.38 -10.34 12.25
CA ALA A 109 18.72 -10.18 10.97
C ALA A 109 19.57 -10.78 9.85
N GLY A 110 18.91 -11.53 8.97
CA GLY A 110 19.50 -11.98 7.70
C GLY A 110 19.37 -10.91 6.63
N ASP A 111 19.31 -11.34 5.38
CA ASP A 111 19.13 -10.46 4.23
C ASP A 111 17.76 -9.77 4.26
N LYS A 112 17.71 -8.54 3.72
CA LYS A 112 16.45 -7.80 3.51
C LYS A 112 15.40 -8.62 2.77
N GLY A 113 14.13 -8.37 3.09
CA GLY A 113 12.99 -9.15 2.55
C GLY A 113 12.76 -10.47 3.31
N GLY A 114 13.74 -10.92 4.12
CA GLY A 114 13.58 -12.04 5.03
C GLY A 114 12.53 -11.79 6.13
N LYS A 115 12.04 -12.89 6.70
CA LYS A 115 11.05 -12.90 7.77
C LYS A 115 11.46 -13.92 8.82
N THR A 116 11.22 -13.57 10.08
CA THR A 116 11.36 -14.49 11.21
C THR A 116 10.08 -14.50 11.99
N TRP A 117 9.58 -15.71 12.24
CA TRP A 117 8.44 -15.92 13.11
C TRP A 117 8.96 -16.38 14.46
N TYR A 118 8.41 -15.81 15.53
CA TYR A 118 8.89 -16.08 16.88
C TYR A 118 7.76 -16.09 17.91
N TYR A 119 8.03 -16.73 19.04
CA TYR A 119 7.15 -16.74 20.19
C TYR A 119 7.94 -17.09 21.46
N PHE A 120 7.33 -16.94 22.63
CA PHE A 120 7.99 -17.14 23.92
C PHE A 120 7.38 -18.32 24.68
N GLU A 121 8.20 -19.02 25.43
CA GLU A 121 7.78 -20.16 26.26
C GLU A 121 8.45 -20.06 27.63
N ILE A 122 7.76 -20.56 28.66
CA ILE A 122 8.35 -20.89 29.95
C ILE A 122 8.39 -22.41 30.05
N ARG A 123 9.56 -22.95 30.34
CA ARG A 123 9.78 -24.40 30.49
C ARG A 123 10.41 -24.70 31.83
N ASP A 124 10.13 -25.88 32.38
CA ASP A 124 10.80 -26.35 33.59
C ASP A 124 12.16 -27.01 33.30
N ASN A 125 12.82 -27.48 34.36
CA ASN A 125 14.13 -28.13 34.30
C ASN A 125 14.17 -29.39 33.42
N ILE A 126 13.04 -30.09 33.30
CA ILE A 126 12.88 -31.33 32.53
C ILE A 126 12.41 -31.01 31.10
N GLY A 127 12.12 -29.73 30.82
CA GLY A 127 11.75 -29.22 29.51
C GLY A 127 10.25 -29.20 29.23
N ALA A 128 9.39 -29.49 30.23
CA ALA A 128 7.95 -29.45 30.06
C ALA A 128 7.46 -27.99 29.91
N LEU A 129 6.49 -27.78 29.03
CA LEU A 129 5.91 -26.46 28.77
C LEU A 129 5.00 -26.06 29.93
N ARG A 130 5.23 -24.85 30.47
CA ARG A 130 4.42 -24.26 31.56
C ARG A 130 3.53 -23.13 31.07
N ALA A 131 4.03 -22.30 30.18
CA ALA A 131 3.26 -21.26 29.52
C ALA A 131 3.87 -20.91 28.16
N SER A 132 3.04 -20.41 27.24
CA SER A 132 3.38 -20.11 25.84
C SER A 132 2.72 -18.79 25.44
N PHE A 133 3.52 -17.82 25.03
CA PHE A 133 3.01 -16.54 24.53
C PHE A 133 3.18 -16.41 23.02
N LYS A 134 2.04 -16.42 22.33
CA LYS A 134 1.87 -16.22 20.88
C LYS A 134 0.91 -15.05 20.65
N MET A 135 0.67 -14.68 19.39
CA MET A 135 -0.39 -13.71 19.07
C MET A 135 -1.77 -14.25 19.48
N PRO A 136 -2.78 -13.38 19.71
CA PRO A 136 -4.12 -13.81 20.13
C PRO A 136 -4.83 -14.80 19.19
N ASP A 137 -4.45 -14.82 17.91
CA ASP A 137 -4.94 -15.77 16.91
C ASP A 137 -4.19 -17.12 16.93
N GLY A 138 -3.27 -17.31 17.88
CA GLY A 138 -2.46 -18.50 18.07
C GLY A 138 -1.22 -18.55 17.16
N LYS A 139 -1.00 -17.55 16.29
CA LYS A 139 0.15 -17.52 15.39
C LYS A 139 1.40 -16.95 16.06
N PRO A 140 2.60 -17.33 15.60
CA PRO A 140 3.83 -16.69 16.06
C PRO A 140 3.91 -15.22 15.59
N PHE A 141 4.54 -14.38 16.40
CA PHE A 141 4.83 -12.99 16.04
C PHE A 141 5.72 -12.92 14.81
N LEU A 142 5.50 -11.92 13.97
CA LEU A 142 6.27 -11.69 12.74
C LEU A 142 7.25 -10.54 12.91
N LEU A 143 8.52 -10.80 12.61
CA LEU A 143 9.58 -9.83 12.47
C LEU A 143 10.08 -9.83 11.02
N LYS A 144 10.16 -8.66 10.39
CA LYS A 144 10.65 -8.51 9.00
C LYS A 144 12.03 -7.88 8.96
N TYR A 145 12.86 -8.30 8.02
CA TYR A 145 14.16 -7.67 7.77
C TYR A 145 14.04 -6.66 6.64
N PHE A 146 14.65 -5.49 6.82
CA PHE A 146 14.65 -4.45 5.80
C PHE A 146 16.04 -3.83 5.61
N GLY A 147 16.34 -3.43 4.39
CA GLY A 147 17.56 -2.69 4.07
C GLY A 147 17.41 -1.18 4.24
N GLU A 148 18.53 -0.48 4.37
CA GLU A 148 18.54 0.97 4.40
C GLU A 148 18.14 1.56 3.04
N VAL A 149 17.28 2.57 3.07
CA VAL A 149 16.80 3.22 1.86
C VAL A 149 17.40 4.62 1.74
N PRO A 150 18.06 4.95 0.61
CA PRO A 150 18.64 6.27 0.41
C PRO A 150 17.61 7.39 0.60
N THR A 151 17.95 8.37 1.44
CA THR A 151 17.06 9.51 1.77
C THR A 151 16.56 10.24 0.52
N ILE A 152 17.40 10.33 -0.52
CA ILE A 152 17.02 10.98 -1.78
C ILE A 152 15.92 10.21 -2.53
N ALA A 153 15.99 8.87 -2.54
CA ALA A 153 14.97 8.03 -3.15
C ALA A 153 13.64 8.14 -2.38
N LEU A 154 13.71 8.11 -1.05
CA LEU A 154 12.55 8.31 -0.17
C LEU A 154 11.91 9.67 -0.37
N PHE A 155 12.72 10.74 -0.43
CA PHE A 155 12.25 12.09 -0.65
C PHE A 155 11.47 12.22 -1.97
N PHE A 156 12.07 11.78 -3.09
CA PHE A 156 11.40 11.87 -4.38
C PHE A 156 10.15 10.99 -4.45
N HIS A 157 10.17 9.79 -3.85
CA HIS A 157 8.99 8.93 -3.75
C HIS A 157 7.83 9.65 -3.04
N ILE A 158 8.06 10.20 -1.85
CA ILE A 158 7.04 10.93 -1.07
C ILE A 158 6.57 12.18 -1.83
N PHE A 159 7.50 12.92 -2.43
CA PHE A 159 7.19 14.11 -3.22
C PHE A 159 6.22 13.77 -4.37
N PHE A 160 6.52 12.75 -5.17
CA PHE A 160 5.65 12.35 -6.28
C PHE A 160 4.30 11.81 -5.80
N MET A 161 4.25 11.07 -4.69
CA MET A 161 2.96 10.69 -4.09
C MET A 161 2.12 11.91 -3.70
N PHE A 162 2.73 12.91 -3.04
CA PHE A 162 2.05 14.14 -2.66
C PHE A 162 1.48 14.86 -3.89
N VAL A 163 2.31 15.02 -4.94
CA VAL A 163 1.89 15.68 -6.19
C VAL A 163 0.75 14.91 -6.85
N THR A 164 0.80 13.57 -6.89
CA THR A 164 -0.30 12.74 -7.40
C THR A 164 -1.60 13.00 -6.66
N VAL A 165 -1.61 12.88 -5.32
CA VAL A 165 -2.82 13.10 -4.51
C VAL A 165 -3.37 14.51 -4.74
N PHE A 166 -2.50 15.51 -4.67
CA PHE A 166 -2.88 16.91 -4.85
C PHE A 166 -3.54 17.15 -6.21
N PHE A 167 -2.95 16.67 -7.30
CA PHE A 167 -3.50 16.88 -8.63
C PHE A 167 -4.72 15.99 -8.95
N VAL A 168 -4.88 14.82 -8.31
CA VAL A 168 -6.13 14.06 -8.37
C VAL A 168 -7.27 14.84 -7.71
N VAL A 169 -7.04 15.37 -6.51
CA VAL A 169 -8.04 16.18 -5.80
C VAL A 169 -8.38 17.44 -6.60
N LEU A 170 -7.36 18.16 -7.10
CA LEU A 170 -7.55 19.35 -7.91
C LEU A 170 -8.30 19.04 -9.22
N GLY A 171 -7.96 17.92 -9.87
CA GLY A 171 -8.66 17.41 -11.04
C GLY A 171 -10.13 17.09 -10.76
N ALA A 172 -10.43 16.47 -9.62
CA ALA A 172 -11.81 16.21 -9.18
C ALA A 172 -12.60 17.51 -8.93
N LEU A 173 -11.98 18.52 -8.30
CA LEU A 173 -12.58 19.85 -8.13
C LEU A 173 -12.89 20.54 -9.47
N TYR A 174 -12.02 20.39 -10.48
CA TYR A 174 -12.34 20.82 -11.84
C TYR A 174 -13.48 19.98 -12.44
N GLY A 175 -13.49 18.68 -12.20
CA GLY A 175 -14.53 17.75 -12.61
C GLY A 175 -15.92 18.14 -12.10
N PHE A 176 -16.04 18.57 -10.85
CA PHE A 176 -17.30 19.11 -10.31
C PHE A 176 -17.85 20.28 -11.13
N ASN A 177 -16.99 21.17 -11.64
CA ASN A 177 -17.46 22.27 -12.48
C ASN A 177 -17.88 21.79 -13.88
N LEU A 178 -17.18 20.80 -14.45
CA LEU A 178 -17.58 20.18 -15.71
C LEU A 178 -18.96 19.50 -15.60
N VAL A 179 -19.24 18.86 -14.46
CA VAL A 179 -20.56 18.30 -14.18
C VAL A 179 -21.63 19.39 -14.14
N ARG A 180 -21.29 20.58 -13.62
CA ARG A 180 -22.15 21.78 -13.60
C ARG A 180 -22.24 22.51 -14.94
N GLY A 181 -21.67 21.95 -16.01
CA GLY A 181 -21.78 22.50 -17.37
C GLY A 181 -20.66 23.46 -17.77
N GLN A 182 -19.56 23.55 -17.03
CA GLN A 182 -18.42 24.37 -17.44
C GLN A 182 -17.85 23.84 -18.78
N PRO A 183 -17.67 24.71 -19.81
CA PRO A 183 -17.26 24.27 -21.15
C PRO A 183 -15.76 23.99 -21.26
N ASP A 184 -14.93 24.59 -20.41
CA ASP A 184 -13.47 24.42 -20.46
C ASP A 184 -13.00 23.26 -19.58
N SER A 185 -12.66 22.15 -20.22
CA SER A 185 -12.08 20.93 -19.64
C SER A 185 -10.55 20.91 -19.65
N ARG A 186 -9.88 21.96 -20.12
CA ARG A 186 -8.41 22.00 -20.17
C ARG A 186 -7.75 21.99 -18.77
N PRO A 187 -8.22 22.76 -17.77
CA PRO A 187 -7.63 22.70 -16.44
C PRO A 187 -7.75 21.31 -15.78
N PHE A 188 -8.87 20.63 -16.04
CA PHE A 188 -9.09 19.24 -15.65
C PHE A 188 -8.05 18.32 -16.29
N ALA A 189 -7.88 18.40 -17.62
CA ALA A 189 -6.98 17.53 -18.36
C ALA A 189 -5.52 17.73 -17.94
N ILE A 190 -5.09 18.97 -17.69
CA ILE A 190 -3.74 19.29 -17.19
C ILE A 190 -3.53 18.70 -15.79
N ALA A 191 -4.50 18.87 -14.89
CA ALA A 191 -4.38 18.33 -13.54
C ALA A 191 -4.22 16.80 -13.57
N PHE A 192 -5.05 16.09 -14.32
CA PHE A 192 -4.92 14.63 -14.45
C PHE A 192 -3.65 14.20 -15.18
N PHE A 193 -3.17 14.98 -16.16
CA PHE A 193 -1.90 14.70 -16.81
C PHE A 193 -0.73 14.77 -15.82
N ILE A 194 -0.66 15.83 -15.02
CA ILE A 194 0.38 15.95 -13.98
C ILE A 194 0.24 14.80 -12.96
N ALA A 195 -0.98 14.48 -12.53
CA ALA A 195 -1.23 13.37 -11.61
C ALA A 195 -0.72 12.02 -12.15
N VAL A 196 -0.96 11.70 -13.44
CA VAL A 196 -0.48 10.46 -14.07
C VAL A 196 1.03 10.41 -14.14
N ILE A 197 1.69 11.49 -14.56
CA ILE A 197 3.16 11.52 -14.65
C ILE A 197 3.79 11.40 -13.26
N SER A 198 3.28 12.12 -12.27
CA SER A 198 3.74 11.97 -10.89
C SER A 198 3.45 10.57 -10.34
N ALA A 199 2.29 9.99 -10.65
CA ALA A 199 1.97 8.63 -10.22
C ALA A 199 2.93 7.61 -10.84
N PHE A 200 3.27 7.78 -12.13
CA PHE A 200 4.25 6.94 -12.80
C PHE A 200 5.61 7.03 -12.12
N LEU A 201 6.12 8.25 -11.90
CA LEU A 201 7.44 8.46 -11.30
C LEU A 201 7.49 7.96 -9.86
N GLY A 202 6.47 8.25 -9.04
CA GLY A 202 6.39 7.80 -7.66
C GLY A 202 6.21 6.29 -7.53
N CYS A 203 5.41 5.66 -8.39
CA CYS A 203 5.09 4.23 -8.33
C CYS A 203 6.19 3.34 -8.93
N TYR A 204 6.67 3.66 -10.13
CA TYR A 204 7.55 2.73 -10.87
C TYR A 204 9.03 3.05 -10.60
N PRO A 205 9.67 4.11 -11.12
CA PRO A 205 11.10 4.35 -10.84
C PRO A 205 11.41 4.42 -9.35
N PHE A 206 10.76 5.34 -8.63
CA PHE A 206 11.07 5.53 -7.21
C PHE A 206 10.49 4.42 -6.34
N GLY A 207 9.30 3.88 -6.66
CA GLY A 207 8.76 2.73 -5.94
C GLY A 207 9.61 1.46 -6.10
N PHE A 208 10.11 1.17 -7.31
CA PHE A 208 11.02 0.04 -7.55
C PHE A 208 12.33 0.22 -6.79
N MET A 209 12.88 1.43 -6.77
CA MET A 209 14.06 1.73 -5.95
C MET A 209 13.77 1.50 -4.47
N MET A 210 12.67 2.03 -3.94
CA MET A 210 12.26 1.84 -2.55
C MET A 210 12.15 0.35 -2.18
N ASN A 211 11.45 -0.44 -3.00
CA ASN A 211 11.29 -1.88 -2.79
C ASN A 211 12.63 -2.61 -2.87
N HIS A 212 13.49 -2.24 -3.83
CA HIS A 212 14.78 -2.92 -4.01
C HIS A 212 15.71 -2.68 -2.83
N TYR A 213 15.78 -1.43 -2.36
CA TYR A 213 16.59 -1.11 -1.18
C TYR A 213 16.01 -1.73 0.09
N ALA A 214 14.68 -1.66 0.29
CA ALA A 214 14.07 -2.14 1.51
C ALA A 214 13.93 -3.66 1.60
N PHE A 215 13.64 -4.35 0.49
CA PHE A 215 13.22 -5.76 0.49
C PHE A 215 13.94 -6.63 -0.55
N GLY A 216 14.78 -6.05 -1.41
CA GLY A 216 15.48 -6.80 -2.47
C GLY A 216 14.61 -7.15 -3.68
N THR A 217 13.32 -6.81 -3.66
CA THR A 217 12.38 -7.00 -4.78
C THR A 217 12.12 -5.68 -5.50
N ILE A 218 11.71 -5.71 -6.77
CA ILE A 218 11.43 -4.48 -7.54
C ILE A 218 9.93 -4.21 -7.65
N TRP A 219 9.14 -5.26 -7.86
CA TRP A 219 7.70 -5.18 -8.04
C TRP A 219 7.07 -6.52 -7.72
N GLU A 220 6.07 -6.49 -6.86
CA GLU A 220 5.32 -7.68 -6.43
C GLU A 220 3.83 -7.53 -6.74
N GLY A 221 3.42 -6.58 -7.59
CA GLY A 221 2.07 -6.45 -8.13
C GLY A 221 1.81 -7.32 -9.36
N VAL A 222 0.56 -7.38 -9.81
CA VAL A 222 0.14 -8.09 -11.03
C VAL A 222 0.84 -7.46 -12.25
N PRO A 223 1.39 -8.25 -13.20
CA PRO A 223 1.19 -9.69 -13.41
C PRO A 223 2.15 -10.61 -12.64
N PHE A 224 3.19 -10.07 -12.01
CA PHE A 224 4.30 -10.85 -11.48
C PHE A 224 4.11 -11.32 -10.04
N GLY A 225 3.30 -10.60 -9.25
CA GLY A 225 3.01 -10.95 -7.86
C GLY A 225 1.59 -10.60 -7.43
N THR A 226 1.38 -10.57 -6.12
CA THR A 226 0.07 -10.31 -5.49
C THR A 226 0.14 -9.36 -4.30
N ASP A 227 1.22 -8.60 -4.13
CA ASP A 227 1.33 -7.59 -3.06
C ASP A 227 0.20 -6.57 -3.17
N ALA A 228 -0.49 -6.34 -2.06
CA ALA A 228 -1.66 -5.47 -2.07
C ALA A 228 -1.30 -3.99 -2.25
N THR A 229 -0.11 -3.55 -1.83
CA THR A 229 0.31 -2.15 -1.92
C THR A 229 0.62 -1.77 -3.36
N ASP A 230 1.39 -2.61 -4.06
CA ASP A 230 1.72 -2.45 -5.47
C ASP A 230 0.45 -2.47 -6.34
N ASN A 231 -0.44 -3.44 -6.10
CA ASN A 231 -1.68 -3.59 -6.86
C ASN A 231 -2.66 -2.42 -6.68
N LYS A 232 -2.80 -1.90 -5.45
CA LYS A 232 -3.63 -0.69 -5.20
C LYS A 232 -3.12 0.49 -6.03
N THR A 233 -1.81 0.71 -6.03
CA THR A 233 -1.19 1.82 -6.76
C THR A 233 -1.35 1.63 -8.27
N GLN A 234 -1.19 0.40 -8.78
CA GLN A 234 -1.42 0.06 -10.17
C GLN A 234 -2.87 0.30 -10.62
N MET A 235 -3.85 -0.07 -9.79
CA MET A 235 -5.27 0.17 -10.09
C MET A 235 -5.58 1.65 -10.26
N LEU A 236 -5.05 2.50 -9.36
CA LEU A 236 -5.13 3.96 -9.50
C LEU A 236 -4.45 4.43 -10.78
N PHE A 237 -3.22 3.98 -11.03
CA PHE A 237 -2.44 4.39 -12.20
C PHE A 237 -3.17 4.09 -13.52
N VAL A 238 -3.69 2.87 -13.69
CA VAL A 238 -4.46 2.44 -14.87
C VAL A 238 -5.69 3.34 -15.06
N TYR A 239 -6.41 3.65 -13.98
CA TYR A 239 -7.56 4.54 -14.03
C TYR A 239 -7.18 5.96 -14.45
N LEU A 240 -6.11 6.51 -13.88
CA LEU A 240 -5.65 7.85 -14.20
C LEU A 240 -5.17 7.95 -15.67
N VAL A 241 -4.46 6.93 -16.17
CA VAL A 241 -4.09 6.84 -17.60
C VAL A 241 -5.35 6.88 -18.47
N PHE A 242 -6.38 6.11 -18.13
CA PHE A 242 -7.66 6.16 -18.83
C PHE A 242 -8.29 7.56 -18.82
N VAL A 243 -8.31 8.26 -17.69
CA VAL A 243 -8.87 9.63 -17.59
C VAL A 243 -8.10 10.61 -18.48
N VAL A 244 -6.77 10.51 -18.54
CA VAL A 244 -5.94 11.34 -19.42
C VAL A 244 -6.20 11.03 -20.90
N LEU A 245 -6.23 9.75 -21.28
CA LEU A 245 -6.54 9.35 -22.65
C LEU A 245 -7.96 9.77 -23.07
N ALA A 246 -8.92 9.70 -22.14
CA ALA A 246 -10.29 10.17 -22.37
C ALA A 246 -10.39 11.68 -22.59
N SER A 247 -9.47 12.46 -22.03
CA SER A 247 -9.40 13.93 -22.11
C SER A 247 -8.24 14.45 -22.98
N ILE A 248 -7.72 13.61 -23.88
CA ILE A 248 -6.54 13.91 -24.71
C ILE A 248 -6.77 15.11 -25.64
N GLY A 249 -8.00 15.32 -26.11
CA GLY A 249 -8.35 16.45 -26.95
C GLY A 249 -8.26 17.76 -26.18
N SER A 250 -8.80 17.80 -24.97
CA SER A 250 -8.69 18.93 -24.04
C SER A 250 -7.24 19.22 -23.66
N LEU A 251 -6.45 18.17 -23.39
CA LEU A 251 -5.03 18.31 -23.03
C LEU A 251 -4.23 18.94 -24.18
N THR A 252 -4.42 18.43 -25.40
CA THR A 252 -3.63 18.79 -26.58
C THR A 252 -4.21 19.96 -27.38
N ARG A 253 -5.30 20.57 -26.90
CA ARG A 253 -6.07 21.61 -27.61
C ARG A 253 -6.53 21.15 -29.00
N GLY A 254 -6.98 19.89 -29.09
CA GLY A 254 -7.53 19.28 -30.31
C GLY A 254 -6.50 18.76 -31.29
N LYS A 255 -5.19 18.86 -31.01
CA LYS A 255 -4.12 18.45 -31.94
C LYS A 255 -4.06 16.94 -32.18
N ILE A 256 -4.25 16.14 -31.13
CA ILE A 256 -4.12 14.66 -31.18
C ILE A 256 -5.49 13.98 -31.32
N GLY A 257 -6.58 14.75 -31.34
CA GLY A 257 -7.93 14.25 -31.50
C GLY A 257 -8.94 15.01 -30.65
N LYS A 258 -10.14 14.44 -30.53
CA LYS A 258 -11.22 14.95 -29.68
C LYS A 258 -11.28 14.12 -28.40
N ASP A 259 -11.84 14.71 -27.36
CA ASP A 259 -12.16 13.97 -26.15
C ASP A 259 -13.14 12.84 -26.44
N ILE A 260 -12.93 11.73 -25.75
CA ILE A 260 -13.68 10.49 -25.95
C ILE A 260 -15.09 10.62 -25.38
N PHE A 261 -15.24 11.40 -24.32
CA PHE A 261 -16.50 11.61 -23.64
C PHE A 261 -16.86 13.10 -23.54
N SER A 262 -18.13 13.37 -23.23
CA SER A 262 -18.61 14.73 -22.97
C SER A 262 -17.95 15.31 -21.71
N ASN A 263 -17.86 16.64 -21.60
CA ASN A 263 -17.34 17.33 -20.41
C ASN A 263 -17.99 16.84 -19.12
N ARG A 264 -19.33 16.66 -19.12
CA ARG A 264 -20.06 16.16 -17.94
C ARG A 264 -19.59 14.75 -17.55
N THR A 265 -19.39 13.87 -18.52
CA THR A 265 -18.87 12.51 -18.28
C THR A 265 -17.43 12.55 -17.78
N LEU A 266 -16.55 13.35 -18.40
CA LEU A 266 -15.18 13.55 -17.93
C LEU A 266 -15.15 14.05 -16.48
N GLY A 267 -16.05 14.99 -16.14
CA GLY A 267 -16.21 15.47 -14.78
C GLY A 267 -16.53 14.36 -13.79
N TRP A 268 -17.46 13.47 -14.11
CA TRP A 268 -17.75 12.30 -13.29
C TRP A 268 -16.57 11.32 -13.20
N LEU A 269 -15.84 11.10 -14.28
CA LEU A 269 -14.64 10.26 -14.26
C LEU A 269 -13.58 10.82 -13.31
N GLY A 270 -13.34 12.14 -13.31
CA GLY A 270 -12.39 12.75 -12.40
C GLY A 270 -12.84 12.75 -10.94
N ILE A 271 -14.13 12.93 -10.67
CA ILE A 271 -14.69 12.73 -9.32
C ILE A 271 -14.49 11.27 -8.90
N GLY A 272 -14.70 10.32 -9.81
CA GLY A 272 -14.40 8.91 -9.61
C GLY A 272 -12.94 8.65 -9.24
N SER A 273 -11.98 9.39 -9.82
CA SER A 273 -10.55 9.29 -9.45
C SER A 273 -10.33 9.59 -7.97
N PHE A 274 -11.00 10.61 -7.43
CA PHE A 274 -10.90 10.99 -6.02
C PHE A 274 -11.46 9.89 -5.10
N PHE A 275 -12.61 9.32 -5.45
CA PHE A 275 -13.20 8.24 -4.65
C PHE A 275 -12.40 6.94 -4.73
N LEU A 276 -11.83 6.62 -5.90
CA LEU A 276 -10.91 5.50 -6.05
C LEU A 276 -9.66 5.70 -5.18
N LEU A 277 -9.07 6.90 -5.23
CA LEU A 277 -7.93 7.27 -4.38
C LEU A 277 -8.29 7.13 -2.90
N LEU A 278 -9.42 7.70 -2.46
CA LEU A 278 -9.91 7.58 -1.09
C LEU A 278 -10.08 6.11 -0.69
N GLY A 279 -10.73 5.30 -1.53
CA GLY A 279 -10.93 3.87 -1.29
C GLY A 279 -9.61 3.12 -1.10
N ILE A 280 -8.60 3.40 -1.94
CA ILE A 280 -7.26 2.81 -1.81
C ILE A 280 -6.59 3.19 -0.49
N TYR A 281 -6.66 4.46 -0.09
CA TYR A 281 -6.04 4.99 1.12
C TYR A 281 -6.74 4.53 2.42
N LEU A 282 -8.01 4.15 2.32
CA LEU A 282 -8.76 3.58 3.43
C LEU A 282 -8.44 2.10 3.68
N ILE A 283 -7.92 1.37 2.68
CA ILE A 283 -7.51 -0.03 2.88
C ILE A 283 -6.15 -0.05 3.58
N PRO A 284 -6.03 -0.57 4.82
CA PRO A 284 -4.77 -0.59 5.55
C PRO A 284 -3.60 -1.15 4.76
N HIS A 285 -2.42 -0.55 4.92
CA HIS A 285 -1.18 -1.06 4.37
C HIS A 285 -0.86 -2.42 5.02
N SER A 286 -0.33 -3.38 4.25
CA SER A 286 -0.06 -4.77 4.70
C SER A 286 -1.26 -5.71 4.91
N ILE A 287 -2.48 -5.37 4.46
CA ILE A 287 -3.51 -6.41 4.26
C ILE A 287 -3.14 -7.20 3.02
N GLN A 288 -2.89 -8.49 3.18
CA GLN A 288 -2.67 -9.40 2.07
C GLN A 288 -3.95 -10.19 1.81
N PHE A 289 -4.46 -10.11 0.58
CA PHE A 289 -5.57 -10.95 0.13
C PHE A 289 -5.04 -12.24 -0.49
N SER A 290 -5.92 -13.23 -0.68
CA SER A 290 -5.52 -14.47 -1.34
C SER A 290 -5.01 -14.19 -2.77
N PRO A 291 -3.96 -14.90 -3.24
CA PRO A 291 -3.37 -14.64 -4.56
C PRO A 291 -4.38 -14.70 -5.71
N GLY A 292 -5.32 -15.67 -5.67
CA GLY A 292 -6.36 -15.83 -6.67
C GLY A 292 -7.34 -14.66 -6.71
N PHE A 293 -7.79 -14.20 -5.53
CA PHE A 293 -8.67 -13.03 -5.43
C PHE A 293 -7.99 -11.77 -5.93
N THR A 294 -6.74 -11.51 -5.53
CA THR A 294 -5.97 -10.34 -5.98
C THR A 294 -5.84 -10.31 -7.51
N LYS A 295 -5.43 -11.43 -8.12
CA LYS A 295 -5.31 -11.52 -9.59
C LYS A 295 -6.65 -11.29 -10.28
N ALA A 296 -7.73 -11.90 -9.80
CA ALA A 296 -9.05 -11.74 -10.38
C ALA A 296 -9.52 -10.29 -10.35
N VAL A 297 -9.35 -9.59 -9.22
CA VAL A 297 -9.72 -8.18 -9.07
C VAL A 297 -8.90 -7.28 -9.99
N CYS A 298 -7.57 -7.44 -10.01
CA CYS A 298 -6.68 -6.61 -10.82
C CYS A 298 -6.95 -6.78 -12.32
N TRP A 299 -7.07 -8.02 -12.81
CA TRP A 299 -7.34 -8.27 -14.22
C TRP A 299 -8.74 -7.81 -14.64
N SER A 300 -9.74 -8.03 -13.79
CA SER A 300 -11.10 -7.53 -14.04
C SER A 300 -11.14 -6.01 -14.10
N TRP A 301 -10.41 -5.33 -13.22
CA TRP A 301 -10.27 -3.87 -13.24
C TRP A 301 -9.62 -3.37 -14.53
N ILE A 302 -8.47 -3.94 -14.92
CA ILE A 302 -7.79 -3.58 -16.16
C ILE A 302 -8.71 -3.81 -17.36
N LEU A 303 -9.34 -4.98 -17.46
CA LEU A 303 -10.29 -5.30 -18.53
C LEU A 303 -11.45 -4.32 -18.58
N PHE A 304 -12.05 -4.00 -17.43
CA PHE A 304 -13.16 -3.05 -17.34
C PHE A 304 -12.76 -1.67 -17.87
N ILE A 305 -11.61 -1.14 -17.44
CA ILE A 305 -11.11 0.16 -17.89
C ILE A 305 -10.78 0.14 -19.39
N THR A 306 -10.17 -0.92 -19.90
CA THR A 306 -9.91 -1.09 -21.34
C THR A 306 -11.21 -1.12 -22.14
N MET A 307 -12.24 -1.85 -21.67
CA MET A 307 -13.53 -1.92 -22.35
C MET A 307 -14.26 -0.58 -22.35
N LEU A 308 -14.22 0.17 -21.23
CA LEU A 308 -14.76 1.53 -21.17
C LEU A 308 -14.08 2.46 -22.18
N TYR A 309 -12.76 2.37 -22.29
CA TYR A 309 -11.98 3.15 -23.25
C TYR A 309 -12.35 2.83 -24.71
N LEU A 310 -12.36 1.53 -25.07
CA LEU A 310 -12.70 1.07 -26.41
C LEU A 310 -14.14 1.44 -26.79
N TRP A 311 -15.08 1.30 -25.85
CA TRP A 311 -16.46 1.72 -26.05
C TRP A 311 -16.59 3.22 -26.32
N GLY A 312 -15.86 4.04 -25.56
CA GLY A 312 -15.80 5.49 -25.77
C GLY A 312 -15.26 5.87 -27.15
N LEU A 313 -14.16 5.23 -27.58
CA LEU A 313 -13.58 5.43 -28.90
C LEU A 313 -14.56 5.09 -30.02
N TYR A 314 -15.21 3.93 -29.93
CA TYR A 314 -16.21 3.49 -30.89
C TYR A 314 -17.35 4.50 -31.03
N ARG A 315 -17.88 5.01 -29.91
CA ARG A 315 -18.96 6.00 -29.90
C ARG A 315 -18.54 7.31 -30.59
N THR A 316 -17.33 7.76 -30.34
CA THR A 316 -16.78 9.00 -30.91
C THR A 316 -16.59 8.88 -32.43
N GLN A 317 -16.05 7.76 -32.91
CA GLN A 317 -15.89 7.50 -34.34
C GLN A 317 -17.24 7.42 -35.07
N ARG A 318 -18.23 6.75 -34.49
CA ARG A 318 -19.58 6.61 -35.09
C ARG A 318 -20.29 7.96 -35.20
N LYS A 319 -20.15 8.84 -34.20
CA LYS A 319 -20.67 10.20 -34.25
C LYS A 319 -20.00 11.02 -35.36
N GLY A 320 -18.67 10.92 -35.48
CA GLY A 320 -17.89 11.57 -36.55
C GLY A 320 -18.36 11.18 -37.95
N ARG A 321 -18.56 9.87 -38.21
CA ARG A 321 -19.07 9.35 -39.49
C ARG A 321 -20.48 9.89 -39.81
N ARG A 322 -21.40 9.91 -38.83
CA ARG A 322 -22.75 10.46 -39.02
C ARG A 322 -22.75 11.94 -39.39
N THR A 323 -21.93 12.78 -38.74
CA THR A 323 -21.82 14.20 -39.12
C THR A 323 -21.20 14.41 -40.50
N ARG A 324 -20.24 13.57 -40.92
CA ARG A 324 -19.65 13.64 -42.25
C ARG A 324 -20.68 13.32 -43.34
N ASN A 325 -21.41 12.22 -43.19
CA ASN A 325 -22.43 11.82 -44.17
C ASN A 325 -23.57 12.85 -44.27
N ARG A 326 -23.95 13.49 -43.15
CA ARG A 326 -24.98 14.54 -43.16
C ARG A 326 -24.51 15.83 -43.85
N ARG A 327 -23.22 16.18 -43.77
CA ARG A 327 -22.66 17.32 -44.51
C ARG A 327 -22.59 17.07 -46.00
N ILE A 328 -22.21 15.86 -46.42
CA ILE A 328 -22.16 15.49 -47.84
C ILE A 328 -23.56 15.61 -48.46
N LYS A 329 -24.59 15.12 -47.76
CA LYS A 329 -25.97 15.19 -48.24
C LYS A 329 -26.52 16.62 -48.37
N ILE A 330 -26.05 17.55 -47.53
CA ILE A 330 -26.45 18.98 -47.61
C ILE A 330 -25.68 19.73 -48.70
N SER A 331 -24.50 19.25 -49.13
CA SER A 331 -23.77 19.86 -50.25
C SER A 331 -24.18 19.34 -51.62
N GLU A 332 -24.98 18.27 -51.68
CA GLU A 332 -25.53 17.67 -52.90
C GLU A 332 -26.97 18.14 -53.20
N GLU A 333 -27.63 18.78 -52.23
CA GLU A 333 -28.91 19.51 -52.37
C GLU A 333 -28.61 21.01 -52.56
#